data_AF-A0AA51H9J8-F1
#
_entry.id   AF-A0AA51H9J8-F1
#
_cell.length_a   1.000
_cell.length_b   1.000
_cell.length_c   1.000
_cell.angle_alpha   90.00
_cell.angle_beta   90.00
_cell.angle_gamma   90.00
#
_symmetry.space_group_name_H-M   'P 1'
#
loop_
_entity.id
_entity.type
_entity.pdbx_description
1 polymer ?
#
loop_
_entity_poly.entity_id
_entity_poly.type
_entity_poly.pdbx_seq_one_letter_code
_entity_poly.pdbx_strand_id
1 'polypeptide(L)'
;MAAEISIEKGPISIMRENQTRVLTVSGSVLGRDTQSVSTEIESLLSKYEMPNGYSYTFGGETEQMEETFTDLQWLCLLQSFLCT
;
A
#
# COMPACT_ATOMS: atom_id res chain seq x y z
N MET A 1 -16.55 15.32 -41.96
CA MET A 1 -15.57 14.97 -40.92
C MET A 1 -16.36 14.59 -39.68
N ALA A 2 -16.51 13.29 -39.41
CA ALA A 2 -17.16 12.83 -38.20
C ALA A 2 -16.12 12.86 -37.07
N ALA A 3 -16.41 13.59 -36.00
CA ALA A 3 -15.57 13.60 -34.82
C ALA A 3 -16.16 12.60 -33.81
N GLU A 4 -15.38 11.57 -33.50
CA GLU A 4 -15.73 10.58 -32.50
C GLU A 4 -15.35 11.13 -31.12
N ILE A 5 -16.36 11.47 -30.32
CA ILE A 5 -16.18 12.01 -28.98
C ILE A 5 -16.07 10.82 -28.02
N SER A 6 -14.84 10.51 -27.60
CA SER A 6 -14.58 9.55 -26.53
C SER A 6 -14.39 10.30 -25.21
N ILE A 7 -15.18 9.93 -24.20
CA ILE A 7 -15.03 10.45 -22.83
C ILE A 7 -13.84 9.71 -22.21
N GLU A 8 -12.63 10.21 -22.45
CA GLU A 8 -11.46 9.72 -21.74
C GLU A 8 -11.41 10.38 -20.34
N LYS A 9 -11.38 9.53 -19.30
CA LYS A 9 -11.04 9.98 -17.95
C LYS A 9 -9.56 10.36 -17.95
N GLY A 10 -9.28 11.64 -18.23
CA GLY A 10 -7.95 12.22 -18.00
C GLY A 10 -7.52 11.99 -16.54
N PRO A 11 -6.21 11.87 -16.25
CA PRO A 11 -5.75 11.61 -14.90
C PRO A 11 -6.22 12.73 -13.97
N ILE A 12 -7.05 12.37 -12.98
CA ILE A 12 -7.65 13.30 -12.00
C ILE A 12 -6.60 14.08 -11.17
N SER A 13 -5.37 13.58 -11.10
CA SER A 13 -4.18 14.28 -10.64
C SER A 13 -2.94 13.45 -11.01
N ILE A 14 -1.87 14.08 -11.48
CA ILE A 14 -0.57 13.40 -11.66
C ILE A 14 0.15 13.47 -10.31
N MET A 15 -0.08 12.49 -9.45
CA MET A 15 0.70 12.37 -8.21
C MET A 15 2.08 11.81 -8.53
N ARG A 16 3.10 12.48 -8.02
CA ARG A 16 4.49 12.04 -8.16
C ARG A 16 5.15 12.01 -6.80
N GLU A 17 5.78 10.89 -6.51
CA GLU A 17 6.64 10.73 -5.35
C GLU A 17 8.02 10.33 -5.86
N ASN A 18 9.07 11.05 -5.43
CA ASN A 18 10.44 10.80 -5.87
C ASN A 18 10.61 10.66 -7.39
N GLN A 19 10.02 11.57 -8.17
CA GLN A 19 10.03 11.59 -9.64
C GLN A 19 9.33 10.40 -10.34
N THR A 20 8.72 9.49 -9.58
CA THR A 20 7.97 8.34 -10.09
C THR A 20 6.49 8.66 -10.09
N ARG A 21 5.75 8.20 -11.11
CA ARG A 21 4.29 8.34 -11.17
C ARG A 21 3.67 7.38 -10.16
N VAL A 22 2.93 7.91 -9.20
CA VAL A 22 2.25 7.12 -8.17
C VAL A 22 0.75 7.27 -8.34
N LEU A 23 0.03 6.15 -8.21
CA LEU A 23 -1.43 6.13 -8.16
C LEU A 23 -1.84 5.80 -6.73
N THR A 24 -2.36 6.79 -6.00
CA THR A 24 -2.86 6.57 -4.65
C THR A 24 -4.31 6.10 -4.72
N VAL A 25 -4.55 4.90 -4.20
CA VAL A 25 -5.89 4.35 -4.00
C VAL A 25 -6.25 4.57 -2.54
N SER A 26 -7.19 5.48 -2.27
CA SER A 26 -7.74 5.68 -0.93
C SER A 26 -9.04 4.90 -0.77
N GLY A 27 -9.14 4.17 0.34
CA GLY A 27 -10.34 3.45 0.74
C GLY A 27 -10.51 3.60 2.25
N SER A 28 -11.75 3.80 2.71
CA SER A 28 -12.07 3.82 4.14
C SER A 28 -12.66 2.48 4.54
N VAL A 29 -12.12 1.86 5.57
CA VAL A 29 -12.68 0.64 6.17
C VAL A 29 -13.67 1.06 7.26
N LEU A 30 -14.93 0.64 7.12
CA LEU A 30 -15.99 0.90 8.11
C LEU A 30 -16.52 -0.43 8.65
N GLY A 31 -16.41 -0.62 9.96
CA GLY A 31 -17.00 -1.78 10.66
C GLY A 31 -16.23 -3.10 10.53
N ARG A 32 -15.00 -3.09 9.99
CA ARG A 32 -14.06 -4.22 10.00
C ARG A 32 -12.72 -3.79 10.57
N ASP A 33 -11.95 -4.75 11.05
CA ASP A 33 -10.60 -4.53 11.56
C ASP A 33 -9.64 -4.19 10.40
N THR A 34 -8.85 -3.13 10.58
CA THR A 34 -7.93 -2.60 9.56
C THR A 34 -6.89 -3.64 9.16
N GLN A 35 -6.36 -4.40 10.12
CA GLN A 35 -5.35 -5.42 9.87
C GLN A 35 -5.93 -6.56 9.01
N SER A 36 -7.13 -7.03 9.33
CA SER A 36 -7.83 -8.06 8.56
C SER A 36 -8.05 -7.65 7.09
N VAL A 37 -8.40 -6.39 6.85
CA VAL A 37 -8.58 -5.87 5.48
C VAL A 37 -7.25 -5.75 4.75
N SER A 38 -6.19 -5.30 5.41
CA SER A 38 -4.86 -5.20 4.81
C SER A 38 -4.33 -6.56 4.37
N THR A 39 -4.45 -7.60 5.21
CA THR A 39 -4.06 -8.97 4.85
C THR A 39 -4.89 -9.54 3.69
N GLU A 40 -6.17 -9.19 3.61
CA GLU A 40 -7.03 -9.60 2.48
C GLU A 40 -6.58 -8.93 1.17
N ILE A 41 -6.25 -7.64 1.21
CA ILE A 41 -5.73 -6.89 0.05
C ILE A 41 -4.36 -7.46 -0.37
N GLU A 42 -3.47 -7.76 0.58
CA GLU A 42 -2.21 -8.46 0.28
C GLU A 42 -2.43 -9.81 -0.40
N SER A 43 -3.39 -10.60 0.08
CA SER A 43 -3.73 -11.89 -0.52
C SER A 43 -4.29 -11.73 -1.94
N LEU A 44 -5.04 -10.66 -2.20
CA LEU A 44 -5.55 -10.36 -3.55
C LEU A 44 -4.44 -9.84 -4.48
N LEU A 45 -3.56 -8.98 -3.97
CA LEU A 45 -2.44 -8.42 -4.75
C LEU A 45 -1.36 -9.47 -5.03
N SER A 46 -1.11 -10.41 -4.12
CA SER A 46 -0.18 -11.53 -4.36
C SER A 46 -0.66 -12.46 -5.49
N LYS A 47 -1.97 -12.54 -5.73
CA LYS A 47 -2.56 -13.27 -6.86
C LYS A 47 -2.60 -12.45 -8.15
N TYR A 48 -2.34 -11.16 -8.06
CA TYR A 48 -2.36 -10.24 -9.19
C TYR A 48 -0.96 -10.10 -9.78
N GLU A 49 -0.74 -10.62 -10.98
CA GLU A 49 0.53 -10.44 -11.69
C GLU A 49 0.64 -8.99 -12.17
N MET A 50 1.45 -8.20 -11.47
CA MET A 50 1.73 -6.83 -11.91
C MET A 50 2.62 -6.84 -13.17
N PRO A 51 2.31 -5.98 -14.15
CA PRO A 51 3.17 -5.82 -15.32
C PRO A 51 4.56 -5.30 -14.92
N ASN A 52 5.58 -5.70 -15.69
CA ASN A 52 6.96 -5.33 -15.42
C ASN A 52 7.14 -3.80 -15.31
N GLY A 53 7.82 -3.37 -14.25
CA GLY A 53 8.10 -1.95 -13.99
C GLY A 53 7.10 -1.24 -13.08
N TYR A 54 6.11 -1.96 -12.53
CA TYR A 54 5.19 -1.44 -11.52
C TYR A 54 5.43 -2.14 -10.18
N SER A 55 5.50 -1.34 -9.12
CA SER A 55 5.51 -1.80 -7.74
C SER A 55 4.31 -1.23 -7.00
N TYR A 56 3.86 -1.95 -5.98
CA TYR A 56 2.89 -1.46 -5.02
C TYR A 56 3.55 -1.41 -3.65
N THR A 57 3.17 -0.39 -2.89
CA THR A 57 3.56 -0.25 -1.50
C THR A 57 2.30 0.04 -0.72
N PHE A 58 2.10 -0.68 0.38
CA PHE A 58 1.06 -0.33 1.33
C PHE A 58 1.56 0.86 2.14
N GLY A 59 0.81 1.96 2.08
CA GLY A 59 1.12 3.17 2.81
C GLY A 59 0.08 3.47 3.89
N GLY A 60 0.42 4.38 4.80
CA GLY A 60 -0.53 4.94 5.76
C GLY A 60 -0.44 4.33 7.15
N GLU A 61 -1.59 4.14 7.80
CA GLU A 61 -1.64 3.69 9.20
C GLU A 61 -1.26 2.21 9.37
N THR A 62 -1.62 1.35 8.41
CA THR A 62 -1.26 -0.08 8.46
C THR A 62 0.25 -0.28 8.36
N GLU A 63 0.93 0.42 7.43
CA GLU A 63 2.38 0.34 7.27
C GLU A 63 3.11 0.77 8.56
N GLN A 64 2.70 1.91 9.14
CA GLN A 64 3.26 2.40 10.41
C GLN A 64 3.04 1.42 11.56
N MET A 65 1.89 0.75 11.59
CA MET A 65 1.57 -0.24 12.60
C MET A 65 2.50 -1.46 12.47
N GLU A 66 2.67 -2.00 11.26
CA GLU A 66 3.57 -3.13 11.01
C GLU A 66 5.05 -2.80 11.25
N GLU A 67 5.50 -1.61 10.86
CA GLU A 67 6.85 -1.13 11.14
C GLU A 67 7.09 -1.07 12.65
N THR A 68 6.15 -0.48 13.41
CA THR A 68 6.23 -0.42 14.87
C THR A 68 6.24 -1.82 15.49
N PHE A 69 5.42 -2.75 15.00
CA PHE A 69 5.42 -4.13 15.50
C PHE A 69 6.75 -4.84 15.23
N THR A 70 7.34 -4.63 14.06
CA THR A 70 8.64 -5.20 13.69
C THR A 70 9.76 -4.63 14.54
N ASP A 71 9.74 -3.31 14.77
CA ASP A 71 10.69 -2.61 15.64
C ASP A 71 10.58 -3.10 17.09
N LEU A 72 9.35 -3.22 17.61
CA LEU A 72 9.12 -3.78 18.95
C LEU A 72 9.62 -5.22 19.06
N GLN A 73 9.40 -6.05 18.03
CA GLN A 73 9.89 -7.41 18.00
C GLN A 73 11.42 -7.44 18.04
N TRP A 74 12.10 -6.61 17.25
CA TRP A 74 13.54 -6.49 17.28
C TRP A 74 14.06 -6.04 18.64
N LEU A 75 13.40 -5.04 19.25
CA LEU A 75 13.70 -4.54 20.58
C LEU A 75 13.58 -5.64 21.65
N CYS A 76 12.51 -6.43 21.61
CA CYS A 76 12.32 -7.56 22.52
C CYS A 76 13.44 -8.61 22.39
N LEU A 77 13.86 -8.92 21.16
CA LEU A 77 14.95 -9.86 20.92
C LEU A 77 16.29 -9.32 21.46
N LEU A 78 16.61 -8.06 21.20
CA LEU A 78 17.80 -7.42 21.73
C LEU A 78 17.82 -7.38 23.26
N GLN A 79 16.68 -7.04 23.90
CA GLN A 79 16.57 -7.03 25.36
C GLN A 79 16.84 -8.40 25.99
N SER A 80 16.36 -9.48 25.37
CA SER A 80 16.61 -10.84 25.86
C SER A 80 18.11 -11.21 25.84
N PHE A 81 18.85 -10.74 24.84
CA PHE A 81 20.30 -10.95 24.73
C PHE A 81 21.09 -10.07 25.70
N LEU A 82 20.66 -8.82 25.91
CA LEU A 82 21.34 -7.89 26.81
C LEU A 82 21.16 -8.25 28.30
N CYS A 83 20.11 -9.01 28.62
CA CYS A 83 19.78 -9.45 29.98
C CYS A 83 20.38 -10.82 30.36
N THR A 84 21.04 -11.52 29.42
CA THR A 84 21.73 -12.81 29.66
C THR A 84 23.23 -12.60 29.75
#